data_AF-A0A754B4Z0-F1
#
_entry.id   AF-A0A754B4Z0-F1
#
_cell.length_a   1.000
_cell.length_b   1.000
_cell.length_c   1.000
_cell.angle_alpha   90.00
_cell.angle_beta   90.00
_cell.angle_gamma   90.00
#
_symmetry.space_group_name_H-M   'P 1'
#
loop_
_entity.id
_entity.type
_entity.pdbx_description
1 polymer ?
#
loop_
_entity_poly.entity_id
_entity_poly.type
_entity_poly.pdbx_seq_one_letter_code
_entity_poly.pdbx_strand_id
1 'polypeptide(L)'
;MGRKSTIHKLPDDIRQYIERCIRENRMTLDEIIEDLKNKFPESSSLPARSTLGRYKISTEKLIKRMREQEQIAQIITRELGDNPGESAGQLLVQTVTSLTAHSAMMIQEQEKIDLATIRQITRSARDVMVARRISFDEKTRIEKRARERLLEEQRKNLEKIARSQGMSNEEVRFFNENVLITH
;
A
#
# COMPACT_ATOMS: atom_id res chain seq x y z
N MET A 1 -24.45 -17.76 -3.06
CA MET A 1 -23.04 -17.89 -2.61
C MET A 1 -22.45 -19.15 -3.20
N GLY A 2 -21.33 -19.06 -3.93
CA GLY A 2 -20.71 -20.22 -4.58
C GLY A 2 -20.27 -21.27 -3.55
N ARG A 3 -20.64 -22.53 -3.77
CA ARG A 3 -20.29 -23.65 -2.89
C ARG A 3 -18.76 -23.75 -2.76
N LYS A 4 -18.25 -23.73 -1.52
CA LYS A 4 -16.81 -23.92 -1.25
C LYS A 4 -16.34 -25.22 -1.92
N SER A 5 -15.17 -25.16 -2.57
CA SER A 5 -14.54 -26.32 -3.22
C SER A 5 -14.43 -27.50 -2.25
N THR A 6 -14.67 -28.72 -2.73
CA THR A 6 -14.48 -29.95 -1.96
C THR A 6 -13.03 -30.13 -1.50
N ILE A 7 -12.08 -29.43 -2.12
CA ILE A 7 -10.67 -29.36 -1.68
C ILE A 7 -10.53 -28.78 -0.26
N HIS A 8 -11.42 -27.88 0.15
CA HIS A 8 -11.41 -27.35 1.53
C HIS A 8 -11.86 -28.35 2.59
N LYS A 9 -12.39 -29.51 2.19
CA LYS A 9 -12.80 -30.59 3.09
C LYS A 9 -11.75 -31.70 3.20
N LEU A 10 -10.65 -31.59 2.46
CA LEU A 10 -9.56 -32.55 2.52
C LEU A 10 -8.77 -32.39 3.83
N PRO A 11 -8.10 -33.45 4.30
CA PRO A 11 -7.10 -33.35 5.35
C PRO A 11 -6.11 -32.22 5.07
N ASP A 12 -5.70 -31.50 6.12
CA ASP A 12 -4.90 -30.28 5.97
C ASP A 12 -3.57 -30.52 5.25
N ASP A 13 -2.92 -31.66 5.48
CA ASP A 13 -1.66 -32.01 4.82
C ASP A 13 -1.80 -32.12 3.29
N ILE A 14 -2.93 -32.68 2.84
CA ILE A 14 -3.24 -32.86 1.41
C ILE A 14 -3.62 -31.52 0.79
N ARG A 15 -4.45 -30.75 1.50
CA ARG A 15 -4.88 -29.41 1.07
C ARG A 15 -3.69 -28.47 0.92
N GLN A 16 -2.82 -28.39 1.92
CA GLN A 16 -1.62 -27.55 1.88
C GLN A 16 -0.66 -27.97 0.77
N TYR A 17 -0.53 -29.28 0.52
CA TYR A 17 0.27 -29.79 -0.58
C TYR A 17 -0.27 -29.31 -1.94
N ILE A 18 -1.58 -29.46 -2.16
CA ILE A 18 -2.25 -28.98 -3.38
C ILE A 18 -2.07 -27.47 -3.55
N GLU A 19 -2.31 -26.69 -2.49
CA GLU A 19 -2.14 -25.24 -2.48
C GLU A 19 -0.70 -24.84 -2.84
N ARG A 20 0.30 -25.57 -2.35
CA ARG A 20 1.72 -25.36 -2.69
C ARG A 20 2.00 -25.67 -4.17
N CYS A 21 1.61 -26.84 -4.68
CA CYS A 21 1.83 -27.21 -6.07
C CYS A 21 1.19 -26.20 -7.05
N ILE A 22 -0.01 -25.72 -6.72
CA ILE A 22 -0.69 -24.69 -7.52
C ILE A 22 0.06 -23.34 -7.46
N ARG A 23 0.57 -22.96 -6.29
CA ARG A 23 1.35 -21.72 -6.12
C ARG A 23 2.67 -21.75 -6.89
N GLU A 24 3.36 -22.88 -6.87
CA GLU A 24 4.63 -23.07 -7.56
C GLU A 24 4.44 -23.21 -9.07
N ASN A 25 3.29 -23.72 -9.52
CA ASN A 25 2.90 -23.86 -10.94
C ASN A 25 3.97 -24.56 -11.80
N ARG A 26 4.61 -25.60 -11.23
CA ARG A 26 5.65 -26.40 -11.91
C ARG A 26 5.15 -27.71 -12.49
N MET A 27 3.93 -28.12 -12.12
CA MET A 27 3.35 -29.42 -12.47
C MET A 27 2.00 -29.23 -13.15
N THR A 28 1.72 -30.08 -14.12
CA THR A 28 0.41 -30.25 -14.75
C THR A 28 -0.59 -30.85 -13.75
N LEU A 29 -1.89 -30.75 -14.07
CA LEU A 29 -2.93 -31.34 -13.21
C LEU A 29 -2.76 -32.85 -13.05
N ASP A 30 -2.32 -33.53 -14.09
CA ASP A 30 -2.15 -34.98 -14.10
C ASP A 30 -0.93 -35.40 -13.26
N GLU A 31 0.18 -34.67 -13.39
CA GLU A 31 1.37 -34.85 -12.54
C GLU A 31 1.05 -34.58 -11.05
N ILE A 32 0.26 -33.55 -10.74
CA ILE A 32 -0.15 -33.27 -9.34
C ILE A 32 -0.97 -34.43 -8.77
N ILE A 33 -1.85 -35.05 -9.58
CA ILE A 33 -2.67 -36.18 -9.13
C ILE A 33 -1.82 -37.42 -8.90
N GLU A 34 -0.87 -37.69 -9.79
CA GLU A 34 0.06 -38.81 -9.66
C GLU A 34 0.95 -38.66 -8.43
N ASP A 35 1.49 -37.47 -8.23
CA ASP A 35 2.35 -37.15 -7.09
C ASP A 35 1.58 -37.17 -5.76
N LEU A 36 0.32 -36.74 -5.76
CA LEU A 36 -0.58 -36.90 -4.61
C LEU A 36 -0.81 -38.38 -4.24
N LYS A 37 -0.95 -39.26 -5.24
CA LYS A 37 -1.09 -40.71 -4.99
C LYS A 37 0.19 -41.31 -4.42
N ASN A 38 1.35 -40.90 -4.91
CA ASN A 38 2.64 -41.36 -4.43
C ASN A 38 2.93 -40.88 -3.00
N LYS A 39 2.57 -39.63 -2.69
CA LYS A 39 2.88 -38.99 -1.41
C LYS A 39 1.86 -39.32 -0.31
N PHE A 40 0.63 -39.64 -0.68
CA PHE A 40 -0.45 -40.00 0.24
C PHE A 40 -1.14 -41.30 -0.18
N PRO A 41 -0.42 -42.44 -0.24
CA PRO A 41 -0.94 -43.70 -0.78
C PRO A 41 -2.11 -44.27 0.05
N GLU A 42 -2.11 -44.04 1.36
CA GLU A 42 -3.15 -44.50 2.29
C GLU A 42 -4.41 -43.60 2.29
N SER A 43 -4.41 -42.50 1.54
CA SER A 43 -5.53 -41.55 1.55
C SER A 43 -6.61 -41.94 0.54
N SER A 44 -7.80 -42.30 1.06
CA SER A 44 -9.00 -42.52 0.24
C SER A 44 -9.67 -41.23 -0.24
N SER A 45 -9.16 -40.06 0.16
CA SER A 45 -9.81 -38.76 -0.04
C SER A 45 -9.22 -37.92 -1.19
N LEU A 46 -8.42 -38.51 -2.08
CA LEU A 46 -7.76 -37.75 -3.15
C LEU A 46 -8.76 -37.10 -4.13
N PRO A 47 -8.56 -35.82 -4.52
CA PRO A 47 -9.51 -35.11 -5.36
C PRO A 47 -9.48 -35.59 -6.82
N ALA A 48 -10.64 -35.61 -7.47
CA ALA A 48 -10.72 -35.85 -8.91
C ALA A 48 -10.13 -34.69 -9.72
N ARG A 49 -9.63 -34.99 -10.93
CA ARG A 49 -9.00 -34.03 -11.86
C ARG A 49 -9.83 -32.77 -12.11
N SER A 50 -11.14 -32.93 -12.32
CA SER A 50 -12.06 -31.82 -12.55
C SER A 50 -12.22 -30.89 -11.34
N THR A 51 -12.13 -31.44 -10.13
CA THR A 51 -12.18 -30.68 -8.88
C THR A 51 -10.90 -29.87 -8.69
N LEU A 52 -9.75 -30.50 -8.94
CA LEU A 52 -8.45 -29.85 -8.90
C LEU A 52 -8.34 -28.72 -9.93
N GLY A 53 -8.80 -28.95 -11.17
CA GLY A 53 -8.78 -27.94 -12.23
C GLY A 53 -9.61 -26.70 -11.89
N ARG A 54 -10.84 -26.87 -11.38
CA ARG A 54 -11.67 -25.73 -10.95
C ARG A 54 -11.02 -24.94 -9.82
N TYR A 55 -10.43 -25.64 -8.86
CA TYR A 55 -9.74 -25.01 -7.74
C TYR A 55 -8.47 -24.28 -8.16
N LYS A 56 -7.68 -24.84 -9.11
CA LYS A 56 -6.53 -24.17 -9.72
C LYS A 56 -6.95 -22.85 -10.37
N ILE A 57 -7.99 -22.87 -11.21
CA ILE A 57 -8.50 -21.68 -11.90
C ILE A 57 -8.94 -20.59 -10.90
N SER A 58 -9.67 -20.96 -9.84
CA SER A 58 -10.09 -19.97 -8.84
C SER A 58 -8.90 -19.40 -8.05
N THR A 59 -7.92 -20.24 -7.75
CA THR A 59 -6.76 -19.86 -6.95
C THR A 59 -5.77 -19.04 -7.77
N GLU A 60 -5.54 -19.37 -9.04
CA GLU A 60 -4.71 -18.58 -9.96
C GLU A 60 -5.27 -17.18 -10.18
N LYS A 61 -6.60 -17.04 -10.31
CA LYS A 61 -7.23 -15.71 -10.38
C LYS A 61 -6.97 -14.87 -9.14
N LEU A 62 -6.99 -15.49 -7.96
CA LEU A 62 -6.68 -14.82 -6.70
C LEU A 62 -5.20 -14.45 -6.60
N ILE A 63 -4.30 -15.40 -6.90
CA ILE A 63 -2.84 -15.18 -6.89
C ILE A 63 -2.45 -14.08 -7.87
N LYS A 64 -3.04 -14.06 -9.07
CA LYS A 64 -2.79 -13.02 -10.08
C LYS A 64 -3.14 -11.64 -9.53
N ARG A 65 -4.33 -11.49 -8.93
CA ARG A 65 -4.75 -10.23 -8.29
C ARG A 65 -3.84 -9.82 -7.14
N MET A 66 -3.40 -10.77 -6.31
CA MET A 66 -2.46 -10.48 -5.22
C MET A 66 -1.10 -10.01 -5.73
N ARG A 67 -0.56 -10.63 -6.79
CA ARG A 67 0.69 -10.19 -7.43
C ARG A 67 0.56 -8.80 -8.05
N GLU A 68 -0.57 -8.51 -8.70
CA GLU A 68 -0.87 -7.17 -9.22
C GLU A 68 -0.90 -6.15 -8.08
N GLN A 69 -1.53 -6.47 -6.94
CA GLN A 69 -1.56 -5.61 -5.75
C GLN A 69 -0.17 -5.42 -5.12
N GLU A 70 0.64 -6.47 -5.01
CA GLU A 70 2.01 -6.40 -4.51
C GLU A 70 2.90 -5.56 -5.43
N GLN A 71 2.77 -5.70 -6.75
CA GLN A 71 3.49 -4.87 -7.72
C GLN A 71 3.09 -3.41 -7.59
N ILE A 72 1.79 -3.13 -7.45
CA ILE A 72 1.31 -1.77 -7.18
C ILE A 72 1.93 -1.28 -5.87
N ALA A 73 1.85 -2.04 -4.77
CA ALA A 73 2.42 -1.66 -3.47
C ALA A 73 3.94 -1.42 -3.51
N GLN A 74 4.69 -2.20 -4.29
CA GLN A 74 6.12 -1.98 -4.51
C GLN A 74 6.39 -0.70 -5.30
N ILE A 75 5.59 -0.42 -6.33
CA ILE A 75 5.65 0.85 -7.06
C ILE A 75 5.31 2.01 -6.10
N ILE A 76 4.27 1.87 -5.28
CA ILE A 76 3.93 2.86 -4.24
C ILE A 76 5.13 3.09 -3.34
N THR A 77 5.73 2.03 -2.80
CA THR A 77 6.86 2.14 -1.85
C THR A 77 8.10 2.75 -2.50
N ARG A 78 8.39 2.38 -3.76
CA ARG A 78 9.53 2.90 -4.53
C ARG A 78 9.36 4.37 -4.92
N GLU A 79 8.15 4.75 -5.32
CA GLU A 79 7.82 6.14 -5.71
C GLU A 79 7.66 7.04 -4.48
N LEU A 80 7.20 6.51 -3.33
CA LEU A 80 6.99 7.33 -2.13
C LEU A 80 8.28 7.73 -1.41
N GLY A 81 9.33 6.90 -1.41
CA GLY A 81 10.60 7.19 -0.75
C GLY A 81 10.48 7.74 0.70
N ASP A 82 11.54 8.41 1.18
CA ASP A 82 11.61 8.97 2.55
C ASP A 82 10.78 10.24 2.78
N ASN A 83 10.06 10.75 1.76
CA ASN A 83 9.21 11.93 1.88
C ASN A 83 7.76 11.68 1.40
N PRO A 84 6.96 10.93 2.19
CA PRO A 84 5.66 10.37 1.79
C PRO A 84 4.53 11.40 1.61
N GLY A 85 4.81 12.70 1.77
CA GLY A 85 3.81 13.77 1.62
C GLY A 85 3.53 14.11 0.16
N GLU A 86 4.59 14.46 -0.58
CA GLU A 86 4.51 15.04 -1.92
C GLU A 86 4.45 13.95 -3.01
N SER A 87 5.38 12.98 -2.96
CA SER A 87 5.46 11.87 -3.92
C SER A 87 4.20 11.00 -3.92
N ALA A 88 3.56 10.88 -2.77
CA ALA A 88 2.34 10.10 -2.63
C ALA A 88 1.09 10.82 -3.16
N GLY A 89 1.09 12.16 -3.16
CA GLY A 89 0.06 12.95 -3.85
C GLY A 89 0.18 12.78 -5.35
N GLN A 90 1.40 12.83 -5.87
CA GLN A 90 1.71 12.64 -7.29
C GLN A 90 1.33 11.24 -7.79
N LEU A 91 1.63 10.20 -7.02
CA LEU A 91 1.27 8.83 -7.35
C LEU A 91 -0.26 8.60 -7.41
N LEU A 92 -1.01 9.20 -6.48
CA LEU A 92 -2.48 9.14 -6.50
C LEU A 92 -3.03 9.84 -7.75
N VAL A 93 -2.51 11.02 -8.09
CA VAL A 93 -2.88 11.73 -9.34
C VAL A 93 -2.60 10.87 -10.57
N GLN A 94 -1.45 10.20 -10.62
CA GLN A 94 -1.07 9.33 -11.72
C GLN A 94 -1.96 8.10 -11.81
N THR A 95 -2.31 7.50 -10.67
CA THR A 95 -3.22 6.33 -10.60
C THR A 95 -4.62 6.70 -11.09
N VAL A 96 -5.14 7.84 -10.66
CA VAL A 96 -6.46 8.35 -11.08
C VAL A 96 -6.46 8.68 -12.57
N THR A 97 -5.40 9.32 -13.07
CA THR A 97 -5.23 9.62 -14.50
C THR A 97 -5.20 8.33 -15.32
N SER A 98 -4.44 7.32 -14.87
CA SER A 98 -4.35 6.02 -15.54
C SER A 98 -5.69 5.28 -15.56
N LEU A 99 -6.41 5.27 -14.44
CA LEU A 99 -7.74 4.64 -14.37
C LEU A 99 -8.77 5.36 -15.25
N THR A 100 -8.67 6.69 -15.35
CA THR A 100 -9.50 7.51 -16.24
C THR A 100 -9.20 7.21 -17.70
N ALA A 101 -7.92 7.14 -18.08
CA ALA A 101 -7.50 6.79 -19.43
C ALA A 101 -7.94 5.36 -19.81
N HIS A 102 -7.75 4.39 -18.91
CA HIS A 102 -8.23 3.03 -19.09
C HIS A 102 -9.74 2.97 -19.29
N SER A 103 -10.50 3.72 -18.47
CA SER A 103 -11.97 3.80 -18.62
C SER A 103 -12.38 4.42 -19.96
N ALA A 104 -11.65 5.44 -20.45
CA ALA A 104 -11.91 6.05 -21.74
C ALA A 104 -11.63 5.09 -22.92
N MET A 105 -10.59 4.25 -22.81
CA MET A 105 -10.30 3.21 -23.81
C MET A 105 -11.37 2.11 -23.83
N MET A 106 -11.84 1.65 -22.67
CA MET A 106 -12.91 0.65 -22.57
C MET A 106 -14.26 1.15 -23.12
N ILE A 107 -14.55 2.45 -22.99
CA ILE A 107 -15.71 3.08 -23.65
C ILE A 107 -15.59 3.01 -25.18
N GLN A 108 -14.38 3.16 -25.74
CA GLN A 108 -14.16 3.05 -27.19
C GLN A 108 -14.34 1.61 -27.70
N GLU A 109 -14.06 0.60 -26.87
CA GLU A 109 -14.19 -0.82 -27.19
C GLU A 109 -15.63 -1.39 -27.05
N GLN A 110 -16.64 -0.52 -26.89
CA GLN A 110 -18.07 -0.88 -26.73
C GLN A 110 -18.42 -1.71 -25.47
N GLU A 111 -17.54 -1.84 -24.49
CA GLU A 111 -17.95 -2.24 -23.14
C GLU A 111 -18.69 -1.06 -22.49
N LYS A 112 -19.98 -1.24 -22.17
CA LYS A 112 -20.79 -0.21 -21.49
C LYS A 112 -20.28 0.01 -20.07
N ILE A 113 -19.33 0.91 -19.90
CA ILE A 113 -19.06 1.53 -18.61
C ILE A 113 -20.13 2.59 -18.37
N ASP A 114 -20.83 2.48 -17.25
CA ASP A 114 -21.80 3.48 -16.83
C ASP A 114 -21.08 4.81 -16.52
N LEU A 115 -21.50 5.89 -17.19
CA LEU A 115 -20.96 7.23 -17.03
C LEU A 115 -21.04 7.72 -15.57
N ALA A 116 -22.02 7.22 -14.80
CA ALA A 116 -22.14 7.53 -13.38
C ALA A 116 -20.99 6.91 -12.56
N THR A 117 -20.51 5.72 -12.94
CA THR A 117 -19.37 5.05 -12.29
C THR A 117 -18.08 5.84 -12.49
N ILE A 118 -17.83 6.33 -13.72
CA ILE A 118 -16.66 7.17 -14.01
C ILE A 118 -16.71 8.46 -13.19
N ARG A 119 -17.88 9.12 -13.14
CA ARG A 119 -18.08 10.34 -12.36
C ARG A 119 -17.83 10.10 -10.87
N GLN A 120 -18.29 8.98 -10.33
CA GLN A 120 -18.09 8.60 -8.93
C GLN A 120 -16.60 8.41 -8.64
N ILE A 121 -15.86 7.69 -9.49
CA ILE A 121 -14.43 7.46 -9.30
C ILE A 121 -13.66 8.79 -9.33
N THR A 122 -13.93 9.66 -10.30
CA THR A 122 -13.28 10.99 -10.40
C THR A 122 -13.56 11.85 -9.17
N ARG A 123 -14.77 11.78 -8.62
CA ARG A 123 -15.13 12.50 -7.40
C ARG A 123 -14.41 11.95 -6.18
N SER A 124 -14.42 10.63 -5.98
CA SER A 124 -13.69 9.99 -4.88
C SER A 124 -12.19 10.27 -4.94
N ALA A 125 -11.61 10.28 -6.14
CA ALA A 125 -10.23 10.69 -6.35
C ALA A 125 -9.96 12.13 -5.90
N ARG A 126 -10.82 13.08 -6.30
CA ARG A 126 -10.73 14.48 -5.87
C ARG A 126 -10.84 14.62 -4.35
N ASP A 127 -11.78 13.92 -3.73
CA ASP A 127 -12.01 13.99 -2.28
C ASP A 127 -10.79 13.49 -1.51
N VAL A 128 -10.15 12.41 -1.98
CA VAL A 128 -8.88 11.90 -1.41
C VAL A 128 -7.75 12.92 -1.55
N MET A 129 -7.62 13.60 -2.70
CA MET A 129 -6.61 14.64 -2.90
C MET A 129 -6.82 15.83 -1.95
N VAL A 130 -8.06 16.29 -1.79
CA VAL A 130 -8.41 17.41 -0.90
C VAL A 130 -8.13 17.04 0.55
N ALA A 131 -8.57 15.86 1.01
CA ALA A 131 -8.33 15.40 2.38
C ALA A 131 -6.83 15.32 2.72
N ARG A 132 -6.01 14.91 1.73
CA ARG A 132 -4.56 14.81 1.92
C ARG A 132 -3.88 16.17 1.95
N ARG A 133 -4.30 17.13 1.11
CA ARG A 133 -3.80 18.51 1.17
C ARG A 133 -4.07 19.12 2.55
N ILE A 134 -5.29 18.94 3.07
CA ILE A 134 -5.64 19.38 4.42
C ILE A 134 -4.72 18.74 5.47
N SER A 135 -4.49 17.43 5.36
CA SER A 135 -3.62 16.70 6.30
C SER A 135 -2.16 17.16 6.24
N PHE A 136 -1.65 17.48 5.05
CA PHE A 136 -0.29 17.99 4.87
C PHE A 136 -0.15 19.42 5.42
N ASP A 137 -1.09 20.31 5.07
CA ASP A 137 -1.12 21.68 5.57
C ASP A 137 -1.21 21.70 7.11
N GLU A 138 -1.98 20.79 7.70
CA GLU A 138 -2.07 20.61 9.16
C GLU A 138 -0.74 20.15 9.77
N LYS A 139 -0.09 19.13 9.19
CA LYS A 139 1.23 18.67 9.66
C LYS A 139 2.28 19.76 9.59
N THR A 140 2.38 20.47 8.47
CA THR A 140 3.32 21.59 8.29
C THR A 140 3.06 22.69 9.31
N ARG A 141 1.79 23.00 9.59
CA ARG A 141 1.42 23.96 10.64
C ARG A 141 1.79 23.48 12.04
N ILE A 142 1.60 22.19 12.35
CA ILE A 142 1.97 21.60 13.64
C ILE A 142 3.49 21.66 13.81
N GLU A 143 4.26 21.26 12.81
CA GLU A 143 5.72 21.28 12.83
C GLU A 143 6.25 22.70 13.00
N LYS A 144 5.73 23.66 12.22
CA LYS A 144 6.11 25.07 12.35
C LYS A 144 5.84 25.60 13.77
N ARG A 145 4.65 25.34 14.32
CA ARG A 145 4.30 25.74 15.69
C ARG A 145 5.17 25.06 16.74
N ALA A 146 5.50 23.78 16.57
CA ALA A 146 6.38 23.06 17.47
C ALA A 146 7.79 23.66 17.46
N ARG A 147 8.31 23.98 16.27
CA ARG A 147 9.61 24.64 16.10
C ARG A 147 9.63 26.04 16.70
N GLU A 148 8.59 26.85 16.47
CA GLU A 148 8.44 28.18 17.07
C GLU A 148 8.45 28.11 18.60
N ARG A 149 7.68 27.18 19.19
CA ARG A 149 7.67 26.97 20.65
C ARG A 149 9.03 26.54 21.19
N LEU A 150 9.70 25.60 20.52
CA LEU A 150 11.02 25.13 20.92
C LEU A 150 12.04 26.27 20.87
N LEU A 151 12.04 27.08 19.80
CA LEU A 151 12.92 28.24 19.69
C LEU A 151 12.67 29.25 20.81
N GLU A 152 11.40 29.53 21.12
CA GLU A 152 11.03 30.43 22.23
C GLU A 152 11.52 29.89 23.59
N GLU A 153 11.38 28.59 23.84
CA GLU A 153 11.91 27.95 25.04
C GLU A 153 13.44 28.02 25.11
N GLN A 154 14.13 27.79 23.98
CA GLN A 154 15.58 27.89 23.88
C GLN A 154 16.07 29.32 24.12
N ARG A 155 15.39 30.34 23.58
CA ARG A 155 15.71 31.76 23.83
C ARG A 155 15.55 32.11 25.31
N LYS A 156 14.46 31.68 25.96
CA LYS A 156 14.25 31.89 27.41
C LYS A 156 15.32 31.20 28.26
N ASN A 157 15.74 30.00 27.87
CA ASN A 157 16.80 29.28 28.56
C ASN A 157 18.14 29.98 28.38
N LEU A 158 18.45 30.48 27.17
CA LEU A 158 19.64 31.28 26.89
C LEU A 158 19.68 32.55 27.76
N GLU A 159 18.57 33.28 27.89
CA GLU A 159 18.51 34.47 28.76
C GLU A 159 18.78 34.15 30.23
N LYS A 160 18.23 33.04 30.74
CA LYS A 160 18.49 32.59 32.11
C LYS A 160 19.96 32.25 32.32
N ILE A 161 20.55 31.48 31.39
CA ILE A 161 21.96 31.09 31.44
C ILE A 161 22.84 32.33 31.36
N ALA A 162 22.56 33.24 30.43
CA ALA A 162 23.30 34.49 30.25
C ALA A 162 23.35 35.33 31.54
N ARG A 163 22.21 35.47 32.24
CA ARG A 163 22.16 36.16 33.54
C ARG A 163 22.98 35.44 34.61
N SER A 164 22.93 34.10 34.64
CA SER A 164 23.65 33.31 35.65
C SER A 164 25.17 33.25 35.43
N GLN A 165 25.61 33.28 34.18
CA GLN A 165 27.02 33.16 33.77
C GLN A 165 27.68 34.52 33.50
N GLY A 166 26.94 35.62 33.61
CA GLY A 166 27.45 36.96 33.33
C GLY A 166 27.82 37.19 31.86
N MET A 167 27.12 36.52 30.93
CA MET A 167 27.37 36.71 29.49
C MET A 167 27.08 38.15 29.08
N SER A 168 27.87 38.65 28.14
CA SER A 168 27.69 39.97 27.54
C SER A 168 26.49 39.99 26.59
N ASN A 169 25.95 41.18 26.34
CA ASN A 169 24.85 41.38 25.39
C ASN A 169 25.23 40.97 23.96
N GLU A 170 26.51 41.09 23.59
CA GLU A 170 27.04 40.71 22.28
C GLU A 170 27.02 39.19 22.09
N GLU A 171 27.39 38.42 23.11
CA GLU A 171 27.33 36.95 23.08
C GLU A 171 25.89 36.44 22.98
N VAL A 172 24.96 37.02 23.76
CA VAL A 172 23.53 36.65 23.68
C VAL A 172 22.96 36.96 22.30
N ARG A 173 23.35 38.10 21.71
CA ARG A 173 22.94 38.49 20.37
C ARG A 173 23.49 37.52 19.32
N PHE A 174 24.76 37.14 19.43
CA PHE A 174 25.39 36.15 18.55
C PHE A 174 24.60 34.84 18.51
N PHE A 175 24.24 34.26 19.67
CA PHE A 175 23.46 33.01 19.70
C PHE A 175 22.06 33.17 19.11
N ASN A 176 21.40 34.30 19.35
CA ASN A 176 20.07 34.55 18.82
C ASN A 176 20.05 34.71 17.29
N GLU A 177 21.09 35.31 16.72
CA GLU A 177 21.20 35.60 15.28
C GLU A 177 21.86 34.48 14.48
N ASN A 178 22.70 33.63 15.09
CA ASN A 178 23.45 32.59 14.38
C ASN A 178 23.05 31.15 14.73
N VAL A 179 22.48 30.91 15.91
CA VAL A 179 22.16 29.56 16.40
C VAL A 179 20.65 29.33 16.52
N LEU A 180 19.92 30.30 17.06
CA LEU A 180 18.47 30.23 17.24
C LEU A 180 17.73 30.95 16.09
N ILE A 181 18.01 30.57 14.85
CA ILE A 181 17.43 31.22 13.67
C ILE A 181 16.07 30.61 13.32
N THR A 182 15.12 31.48 13.00
CA THR A 182 13.86 31.11 12.33
C THR A 182 14.08 31.25 10.83
N HIS A 183 14.28 30.14 10.10
CA HIS A 183 14.24 30.11 8.63
C HIS A 183 12.80 29.90 8.14
#